data_AF-A0A7S1L603-F1
#
_entry.id   AF-A0A7S1L603-F1
#
_cell.length_a   1.000
_cell.length_b   1.000
_cell.length_c   1.000
_cell.angle_alpha   90.00
_cell.angle_beta   90.00
_cell.angle_gamma   90.00
#
_symmetry.space_group_name_H-M   'P 1'
#
loop_
_entity.id
_entity.type
_entity.pdbx_description
1 polymer ?
#
loop_
_entity_poly.entity_id
_entity_poly.type
_entity_poly.pdbx_seq_one_letter_code
_entity_poly.pdbx_strand_id
1 'polypeptide(L)'
;AELSNLINIAAIRAAVQNKVAVTAAEIEYAKDRVMMGAENTSKVIPEEEKRVTAYHEGGHALVALLLEDKGAEPVHKATIVPRGSGIMGLVQQQPQKDTYSHSLKQLKARLQVCLGGRIAEEILLGGDDVTTGASSDFQQATNMARRMVRQFGFSNGLGTIDYESADTQEGAFMSDATKSKIEAEVQRLVDTAYTDAKQLLTENRSQLDTIAHSLLKYETLSGDQLKALLRGDPLPERFSTGASPSTDGSKAAVPERAA
;
A
#
# COMPACT_ATOMS: atom_id res chain seq x y z
N ALA A 1 18.06 15.13 -7.41
CA ALA A 1 18.87 13.94 -7.74
C ALA A 1 17.99 12.74 -8.09
N GLU A 2 16.99 12.41 -7.26
CA GLU A 2 16.13 11.22 -7.44
C GLU A 2 15.29 11.23 -8.72
N LEU A 3 14.70 12.37 -9.11
CA LEU A 3 13.95 12.47 -10.37
C LEU A 3 14.82 12.20 -11.61
N SER A 4 16.07 12.65 -11.60
CA SER A 4 17.02 12.37 -12.69
C SER A 4 17.32 10.88 -12.78
N ASN A 5 17.52 10.23 -11.64
CA ASN A 5 17.72 8.78 -11.58
C ASN A 5 16.48 8.00 -12.08
N LEU A 6 15.28 8.45 -11.72
CA LEU A 6 14.01 7.85 -12.18
C LEU A 6 13.89 7.90 -13.71
N ILE A 7 14.12 9.07 -14.32
CA ILE A 7 14.05 9.22 -15.77
C ILE A 7 15.12 8.36 -16.47
N ASN A 8 16.32 8.27 -15.90
CA ASN A 8 17.37 7.40 -16.43
C ASN A 8 16.97 5.92 -16.42
N ILE A 9 16.41 5.43 -15.31
CA ILE A 9 15.92 4.05 -15.20
C ILE A 9 14.79 3.79 -16.22
N ALA A 10 13.88 4.74 -16.41
CA ALA A 10 12.80 4.63 -17.39
C ALA A 10 13.35 4.55 -18.84
N ALA A 11 14.32 5.40 -19.17
CA ALA A 11 14.97 5.40 -20.48
C ALA A 11 15.72 4.08 -20.76
N ILE A 12 16.47 3.58 -19.77
CA ILE A 12 17.15 2.28 -19.87
C ILE A 12 16.13 1.16 -20.09
N ARG A 13 14.99 1.16 -19.38
CA ARG A 13 13.93 0.15 -19.55
C ARG A 13 13.34 0.19 -20.96
N ALA A 14 13.07 1.38 -21.49
CA ALA A 14 12.59 1.55 -22.87
C ALA A 14 13.59 0.99 -23.89
N ALA A 15 14.87 1.31 -23.72
CA ALA A 15 15.95 0.85 -24.61
C ALA A 15 16.10 -0.68 -24.58
N VAL A 16 16.07 -1.30 -23.39
CA VAL A 16 16.13 -2.77 -23.24
C VAL A 16 14.94 -3.46 -23.93
N GLN A 17 13.77 -2.82 -23.93
CA GLN A 17 12.57 -3.32 -24.61
C GLN A 17 12.49 -2.92 -26.10
N ASN A 18 13.54 -2.30 -26.65
CA ASN A 18 13.57 -1.78 -28.02
C ASN A 18 12.40 -0.83 -28.36
N LYS A 19 11.94 -0.04 -27.38
CA LYS A 19 10.93 0.99 -27.60
C LYS A 19 11.56 2.26 -28.15
N VAL A 20 10.86 2.93 -29.06
CA VAL A 20 11.29 4.20 -29.68
C VAL A 20 11.08 5.42 -28.78
N ALA A 21 10.26 5.30 -27.74
CA ALA A 21 9.95 6.36 -26.79
C ALA A 21 9.70 5.79 -25.39
N VAL A 22 9.97 6.60 -24.37
CA VAL A 22 9.59 6.31 -22.99
C VAL A 22 8.11 6.59 -22.82
N THR A 23 7.35 5.61 -22.36
CA THR A 23 5.92 5.75 -22.08
C THR A 23 5.66 5.82 -20.57
N ALA A 24 4.41 6.10 -20.19
CA ALA A 24 4.00 6.09 -18.78
C ALA A 24 4.30 4.74 -18.09
N ALA A 25 4.31 3.62 -18.83
CA ALA A 25 4.64 2.31 -18.28
C ALA A 25 6.09 2.21 -17.81
N GLU A 26 7.05 2.80 -18.55
CA GLU A 26 8.46 2.81 -18.15
C GLU A 26 8.71 3.76 -16.97
N ILE A 27 7.98 4.87 -16.91
CA ILE A 27 8.03 5.81 -15.78
C ILE A 27 7.49 5.13 -14.52
N GLU A 28 6.37 4.43 -14.60
CA GLU A 28 5.80 3.69 -13.47
C GLU A 28 6.73 2.56 -13.02
N TYR A 29 7.32 1.80 -13.95
CA TYR A 29 8.34 0.80 -13.63
C TYR A 29 9.56 1.42 -12.92
N ALA A 30 10.03 2.58 -13.39
CA ALA A 30 11.17 3.26 -12.79
C ALA A 30 10.85 3.77 -11.38
N LYS A 31 9.66 4.37 -11.19
CA LYS A 31 9.15 4.77 -9.88
C LYS A 31 9.10 3.58 -8.93
N ASP A 32 8.55 2.45 -9.37
CA ASP A 32 8.48 1.23 -8.56
C ASP A 32 9.87 0.73 -8.16
N ARG A 33 10.81 0.74 -9.11
CA ARG A 33 12.18 0.31 -8.86
C ARG A 33 12.94 1.22 -7.91
N VAL A 34 12.73 2.54 -7.99
CA VAL A 34 13.37 3.50 -7.07
C VAL A 34 12.78 3.39 -5.66
N MET A 35 11.46 3.24 -5.55
CA MET A 35 10.77 3.23 -4.25
C MET A 35 10.89 1.89 -3.53
N MET A 36 10.80 0.76 -4.24
CA MET A 36 10.72 -0.59 -3.66
C MET A 36 11.92 -1.49 -3.98
N GLY A 37 12.80 -1.07 -4.89
CA GLY A 37 13.87 -1.91 -5.42
C GLY A 37 13.45 -2.73 -6.64
N ALA A 38 14.42 -3.48 -7.19
CA ALA A 38 14.21 -4.29 -8.39
C ALA A 38 13.31 -5.51 -8.12
N GLU A 39 12.55 -5.92 -9.13
CA GLU A 39 11.74 -7.15 -9.12
C GLU A 39 12.64 -8.37 -8.96
N ASN A 40 12.30 -9.25 -8.03
CA ASN A 40 13.05 -10.48 -7.82
C ASN A 40 12.43 -11.63 -8.64
N THR A 41 12.70 -11.62 -9.95
CA THR A 41 12.19 -12.63 -10.89
C THR A 41 12.74 -14.04 -10.68
N SER A 42 13.84 -14.19 -9.92
CA SER A 42 14.45 -15.48 -9.59
C SER A 42 13.87 -16.17 -8.35
N LYS A 43 13.12 -15.45 -7.53
CA LYS A 43 12.58 -16.01 -6.28
C LYS A 43 11.32 -16.81 -6.58
N VAL A 44 11.45 -18.14 -6.56
CA VAL A 44 10.29 -19.04 -6.61
C VAL A 44 9.60 -19.00 -5.25
N ILE A 45 8.37 -18.48 -5.22
CA ILE A 45 7.53 -18.42 -4.02
C ILE A 45 6.54 -19.58 -4.10
N PRO A 46 6.43 -20.43 -3.06
CA PRO A 46 5.39 -21.45 -3.00
C PRO A 46 3.99 -20.87 -3.18
N GLU A 47 3.10 -21.58 -3.86
CA GLU A 47 1.72 -21.11 -4.12
C GLU A 47 0.96 -20.77 -2.83
N GLU A 48 1.24 -21.49 -1.74
CA GLU A 48 0.65 -21.20 -0.43
C GLU A 48 1.11 -19.85 0.14
N GLU A 49 2.41 -19.56 0.12
CA GLU A 49 2.94 -18.25 0.54
C GLU A 49 2.44 -17.11 -0.35
N LYS A 50 2.31 -17.38 -1.66
CA LYS A 50 1.76 -16.43 -2.63
C LYS A 50 0.28 -16.16 -2.34
N ARG A 51 -0.48 -17.19 -1.97
CA ARG A 51 -1.88 -17.07 -1.53
C ARG A 51 -2.00 -16.25 -0.25
N VAL A 52 -1.18 -16.51 0.76
CA VAL A 52 -1.19 -15.72 2.00
C VAL A 52 -0.91 -14.25 1.70
N THR A 53 0.10 -13.98 0.88
CA THR A 53 0.45 -12.62 0.44
C THR A 53 -0.71 -11.95 -0.32
N ALA A 54 -1.40 -12.68 -1.20
CA ALA A 54 -2.56 -12.13 -1.92
C ALA A 54 -3.72 -11.76 -1.00
N TYR A 55 -3.96 -12.53 0.07
CA TYR A 55 -4.95 -12.16 1.08
C TYR A 55 -4.48 -10.99 1.94
N HIS A 56 -3.20 -10.94 2.31
CA HIS A 56 -2.61 -9.84 3.06
C HIS A 56 -2.76 -8.50 2.31
N GLU A 57 -2.28 -8.43 1.06
CA GLU A 57 -2.41 -7.23 0.24
C GLU A 57 -3.89 -6.94 -0.11
N GLY A 58 -4.69 -7.99 -0.34
CA GLY A 58 -6.13 -7.86 -0.53
C GLY A 58 -6.84 -7.24 0.67
N GLY A 59 -6.40 -7.55 1.90
CA GLY A 59 -6.89 -6.98 3.14
C GLY A 59 -6.63 -5.48 3.23
N HIS A 60 -5.39 -5.05 2.99
CA HIS A 60 -5.05 -3.63 2.93
C HIS A 60 -5.88 -2.89 1.87
N ALA A 61 -5.96 -3.46 0.66
CA ALA A 61 -6.67 -2.86 -0.45
C ALA A 61 -8.17 -2.71 -0.17
N LEU A 62 -8.82 -3.77 0.32
CA LEU A 62 -10.25 -3.74 0.59
C LEU A 62 -10.61 -2.75 1.68
N VAL A 63 -9.87 -2.75 2.80
CA VAL A 63 -10.10 -1.79 3.89
C VAL A 63 -9.91 -0.36 3.38
N ALA A 64 -8.88 -0.08 2.58
CA ALA A 64 -8.65 1.25 2.03
C ALA A 64 -9.80 1.70 1.10
N LEU A 65 -10.32 0.80 0.26
CA LEU A 65 -11.42 1.10 -0.66
C LEU A 65 -12.74 1.34 0.09
N LEU A 66 -13.05 0.52 1.08
CA LEU A 66 -14.28 0.64 1.88
C LEU A 66 -14.27 1.84 2.82
N LEU A 67 -13.09 2.40 3.12
CA LEU A 67 -12.92 3.57 3.97
C LEU A 67 -12.55 4.84 3.18
N GLU A 68 -12.62 4.83 1.84
CA GLU A 68 -12.26 5.99 1.00
C GLU A 68 -13.15 7.21 1.33
N ASP A 69 -14.47 7.00 1.50
CA ASP A 69 -15.43 8.01 1.97
C ASP A 69 -15.22 8.39 3.46
N LYS A 70 -14.57 7.49 4.20
CA LYS A 70 -14.20 7.66 5.60
C LYS A 70 -12.79 8.26 5.78
N GLY A 71 -12.13 8.69 4.70
CA GLY A 71 -10.86 9.41 4.76
C GLY A 71 -9.62 8.54 4.60
N ALA A 72 -9.76 7.27 4.21
CA ALA A 72 -8.62 6.52 3.68
C ALA A 72 -8.14 7.16 2.37
N GLU A 73 -6.84 7.08 2.12
CA GLU A 73 -6.27 7.54 0.86
C GLU A 73 -6.64 6.56 -0.27
N PRO A 74 -6.95 7.06 -1.48
CA PRO A 74 -7.28 6.20 -2.61
C PRO A 74 -6.16 5.21 -2.93
N VAL A 75 -6.53 3.97 -3.19
CA VAL A 75 -5.60 2.94 -3.66
C VAL A 75 -5.20 3.27 -5.09
N HIS A 76 -3.90 3.35 -5.34
CA HIS A 76 -3.32 3.49 -6.67
C HIS A 76 -3.05 2.12 -7.31
N LYS A 77 -2.48 1.20 -6.52
CA LYS A 77 -2.04 -0.11 -6.99
C LYS A 77 -1.90 -1.10 -5.84
N ALA A 78 -2.21 -2.37 -6.09
CA ALA A 78 -1.89 -3.49 -5.21
C ALA A 78 -1.09 -4.54 -6.00
N THR A 79 -0.04 -5.10 -5.43
CA THR A 79 0.82 -6.09 -6.09
C THR A 79 1.31 -7.16 -5.11
N ILE A 80 1.44 -8.39 -5.61
CA ILE A 80 2.03 -9.53 -4.88
C ILE A 80 3.38 -9.94 -5.49
N VAL A 81 3.95 -9.08 -6.32
CA VAL A 81 5.24 -9.33 -6.98
C VAL A 81 6.36 -8.97 -5.99
N PRO A 82 7.26 -9.91 -5.66
CA PRO A 82 8.34 -9.64 -4.71
C PRO A 82 9.33 -8.62 -5.27
N ARG A 83 9.72 -7.66 -4.43
CA ARG A 83 10.71 -6.62 -4.77
C ARG A 83 11.77 -6.50 -3.68
N GLY A 84 13.01 -6.24 -4.12
CA GLY A 84 14.15 -6.07 -3.22
C GLY A 84 14.38 -7.25 -2.28
N SER A 85 15.00 -6.98 -1.14
CA SER A 85 15.29 -7.97 -0.09
C SER A 85 14.21 -7.95 0.99
N GLY A 86 13.04 -8.55 0.71
CA GLY A 86 12.06 -8.89 1.76
C GLY A 86 10.63 -8.39 1.56
N ILE A 87 10.35 -7.54 0.56
CA ILE A 87 8.97 -7.09 0.27
C ILE A 87 8.29 -8.13 -0.61
N MET A 88 7.25 -8.80 -0.10
CA MET A 88 6.51 -9.84 -0.82
C MET A 88 5.29 -9.29 -1.58
N GLY A 89 4.76 -8.14 -1.14
CA GLY A 89 3.64 -7.44 -1.75
C GLY A 89 3.56 -6.00 -1.24
N LEU A 90 2.66 -5.22 -1.84
CA LEU A 90 2.40 -3.83 -1.45
C LEU A 90 1.02 -3.38 -1.93
N VAL A 91 0.33 -2.61 -1.08
CA VAL A 91 -0.73 -1.68 -1.48
C VAL A 91 -0.24 -0.24 -1.42
N GLN A 92 -0.14 0.39 -2.58
CA GLN A 92 0.21 1.79 -2.72
C GLN A 92 -1.04 2.67 -2.66
N GLN A 93 -1.10 3.55 -1.66
CA GLN A 93 -2.08 4.64 -1.59
C GLN A 93 -1.47 5.93 -2.13
N GLN A 94 -2.27 6.73 -2.83
CA GLN A 94 -1.82 8.01 -3.39
C GLN A 94 -2.81 9.13 -3.04
N PRO A 95 -2.38 10.17 -2.31
CA PRO A 95 -3.19 11.36 -2.06
C PRO A 95 -3.58 12.06 -3.37
N GLN A 96 -4.82 12.57 -3.45
CA GLN A 96 -5.26 13.38 -4.60
C GLN A 96 -4.68 14.80 -4.62
N LYS A 97 -4.24 15.28 -3.45
CA LYS A 97 -3.71 16.63 -3.25
C LYS A 97 -2.56 16.56 -2.26
N ASP A 98 -1.64 17.50 -2.37
CA ASP A 98 -0.59 17.68 -1.37
C ASP A 98 -1.23 18.04 -0.03
N THR A 99 -1.12 17.12 0.93
CA THR A 99 -1.64 17.29 2.29
C THR A 99 -0.52 17.71 3.23
N TYR A 100 -0.69 18.86 3.87
CA TYR A 100 0.21 19.36 4.91
C TYR A 100 -0.17 18.87 6.32
N SER A 101 -1.42 18.42 6.52
CA SER A 101 -1.92 17.91 7.78
C SER A 101 -2.96 16.81 7.56
N HIS A 102 -3.15 15.96 8.57
CA HIS A 102 -4.13 14.85 8.55
C HIS A 102 -5.15 15.04 9.68
N SER A 103 -6.42 14.84 9.36
CA SER A 103 -7.50 14.81 10.34
C SER A 103 -7.50 13.51 11.16
N LEU A 104 -8.12 13.54 12.34
CA LEU A 104 -8.33 12.34 13.16
C LEU A 104 -9.03 11.22 12.38
N LYS A 105 -10.00 11.56 11.52
CA LYS A 105 -10.74 10.61 10.70
C LYS A 105 -9.81 9.86 9.75
N GLN A 106 -8.92 10.59 9.07
CA GLN A 106 -7.93 10.00 8.14
C GLN A 106 -6.91 9.11 8.88
N LEU A 107 -6.43 9.54 10.05
CA LEU A 107 -5.48 8.74 10.84
C LEU A 107 -6.11 7.45 11.37
N LYS A 108 -7.39 7.50 11.80
CA LYS A 108 -8.15 6.29 12.17
C LYS A 108 -8.30 5.34 10.99
N ALA A 109 -8.69 5.85 9.83
CA ALA A 109 -8.80 5.04 8.62
C ALA A 109 -7.45 4.41 8.24
N ARG A 110 -6.35 5.17 8.37
CA ARG A 110 -4.99 4.66 8.11
C ARG A 110 -4.56 3.58 9.11
N LEU A 111 -4.95 3.69 10.39
CA LEU A 111 -4.71 2.62 11.37
C LEU A 111 -5.43 1.33 10.96
N GLN A 112 -6.70 1.43 10.55
CA GLN A 112 -7.47 0.28 10.07
C GLN A 112 -6.83 -0.35 8.83
N VAL A 113 -6.38 0.45 7.87
CA VAL A 113 -5.68 -0.03 6.67
C VAL A 113 -4.40 -0.77 7.06
N CYS A 114 -3.55 -0.22 7.93
CA CYS A 114 -2.33 -0.91 8.39
C CYS A 114 -2.62 -2.29 9.01
N LEU A 115 -3.75 -2.46 9.70
CA LEU A 115 -4.09 -3.73 10.34
C LEU A 115 -4.80 -4.71 9.41
N GLY A 116 -5.23 -4.26 8.23
CA GLY A 116 -6.02 -5.04 7.27
C GLY A 116 -5.30 -6.31 6.79
N GLY A 117 -4.00 -6.26 6.56
CA GLY A 117 -3.21 -7.41 6.10
C GLY A 117 -3.22 -8.58 7.09
N ARG A 118 -2.85 -8.32 8.35
CA ARG A 118 -2.90 -9.32 9.44
C ARG A 118 -4.29 -9.94 9.58
N ILE A 119 -5.33 -9.10 9.56
CA ILE A 119 -6.70 -9.56 9.76
C ILE A 119 -7.15 -10.45 8.60
N ALA A 120 -6.78 -10.11 7.37
CA ALA A 120 -7.07 -10.94 6.21
C ALA A 120 -6.33 -12.29 6.27
N GLU A 121 -5.08 -12.33 6.75
CA GLU A 121 -4.38 -13.59 7.04
C GLU A 121 -5.13 -14.45 8.06
N GLU A 122 -5.57 -13.85 9.17
CA GLU A 122 -6.31 -14.58 10.22
C GLU A 122 -7.65 -15.13 9.71
N ILE A 123 -8.34 -14.37 8.86
CA ILE A 123 -9.59 -14.77 8.21
C ILE A 123 -9.37 -15.94 7.23
N LEU A 124 -8.18 -16.03 6.62
CA LEU A 124 -7.81 -17.09 5.69
C LEU A 124 -7.33 -18.36 6.42
N LEU A 125 -6.34 -18.22 7.29
CA LEU A 125 -5.56 -19.30 7.89
C LEU A 125 -6.13 -19.75 9.24
N GLY A 126 -6.86 -18.87 9.94
CA GLY A 126 -7.18 -19.04 11.35
C GLY A 126 -6.18 -18.33 12.26
N GLY A 127 -6.47 -18.29 13.57
CA GLY A 127 -5.68 -17.53 14.54
C GLY A 127 -4.29 -18.08 14.82
N ASP A 128 -4.10 -19.39 14.75
CA ASP A 128 -2.84 -20.05 15.12
C ASP A 128 -1.79 -20.06 14.00
N ASP A 129 -2.23 -19.90 12.74
CA ASP A 129 -1.40 -20.04 11.54
C ASP A 129 -0.99 -18.69 10.92
N VAL A 130 -1.22 -17.58 11.62
CA VAL A 130 -0.85 -16.24 11.16
C VAL A 130 0.68 -16.04 11.07
N THR A 131 1.15 -15.25 10.10
CA THR A 131 2.59 -15.19 9.78
C THR A 131 3.34 -14.07 10.50
N THR A 132 4.64 -13.93 10.26
CA THR A 132 5.46 -12.80 10.72
C THR A 132 5.48 -11.62 9.74
N GLY A 133 4.79 -11.74 8.58
CA GLY A 133 4.81 -10.75 7.50
C GLY A 133 4.30 -9.37 7.91
N ALA A 134 3.28 -9.30 8.77
CA ALA A 134 2.66 -8.05 9.19
C ALA A 134 3.47 -7.19 10.19
N SER A 135 4.74 -7.54 10.46
CA SER A 135 5.56 -6.86 11.47
C SER A 135 5.80 -5.37 11.17
N SER A 136 6.00 -5.01 9.90
CA SER A 136 6.12 -3.61 9.47
C SER A 136 4.83 -2.83 9.70
N ASP A 137 3.69 -3.47 9.51
CA ASP A 137 2.39 -2.79 9.61
C ASP A 137 2.03 -2.51 11.06
N PHE A 138 2.36 -3.44 11.96
CA PHE A 138 2.27 -3.22 13.39
C PHE A 138 3.19 -2.09 13.86
N GLN A 139 4.42 -2.03 13.35
CA GLN A 139 5.34 -0.93 13.67
C GLN A 139 4.76 0.42 13.20
N GLN A 140 4.25 0.48 11.96
CA GLN A 140 3.61 1.68 11.42
C GLN A 140 2.38 2.10 12.22
N ALA A 141 1.46 1.16 12.49
CA ALA A 141 0.24 1.41 13.25
C ALA A 141 0.56 1.90 14.68
N THR A 142 1.49 1.22 15.36
CA THR A 142 1.90 1.57 16.73
C THR A 142 2.55 2.95 16.78
N ASN A 143 3.47 3.25 15.86
CA ASN A 143 4.12 4.56 15.80
C ASN A 143 3.11 5.66 15.50
N MET A 144 2.17 5.43 14.59
CA MET A 144 1.12 6.38 14.29
C MET A 144 0.19 6.62 15.48
N ALA A 145 -0.28 5.58 16.16
CA ALA A 145 -1.10 5.69 17.37
C ALA A 145 -0.35 6.44 18.48
N ARG A 146 0.95 6.17 18.66
CA ARG A 146 1.79 6.93 19.60
C ARG A 146 1.84 8.42 19.26
N ARG A 147 2.01 8.79 17.98
CA ARG A 147 1.98 10.21 17.57
C ARG A 147 0.61 10.85 17.76
N MET A 148 -0.46 10.12 17.46
CA MET A 148 -1.83 10.59 17.69
C MET A 148 -2.06 10.97 19.16
N VAL A 149 -1.51 10.19 20.09
CA VAL A 149 -1.65 10.45 21.53
C VAL A 149 -0.64 11.50 22.01
N ARG A 150 0.64 11.35 21.68
CA ARG A 150 1.73 12.17 22.25
C ARG A 150 1.86 13.55 21.61
N GLN A 151 1.68 13.66 20.30
CA GLN A 151 1.97 14.90 19.56
C GLN A 151 0.69 15.61 19.12
N PHE A 152 -0.30 14.87 18.63
CA PHE A 152 -1.46 15.46 17.97
C PHE A 152 -2.63 15.74 18.91
N GLY A 153 -2.55 15.30 20.17
CA GLY A 153 -3.59 15.55 21.16
C GLY A 153 -4.93 14.86 20.86
N PHE A 154 -4.93 13.73 20.15
CA PHE A 154 -6.15 12.99 19.80
C PHE A 154 -6.61 12.00 20.87
N SER A 155 -6.13 12.15 22.11
CA SER A 155 -6.62 11.41 23.27
C SER A 155 -7.57 12.26 24.11
N ASN A 156 -8.80 11.78 24.28
CA ASN A 156 -9.77 12.43 25.16
C ASN A 156 -9.35 12.39 26.64
N GLY A 157 -8.59 11.37 27.05
CA GLY A 157 -8.18 11.16 28.46
C GLY A 157 -6.95 11.96 28.88
N LEU A 158 -6.14 12.41 27.91
CA LEU A 158 -4.90 13.17 28.15
C LEU A 158 -5.03 14.64 27.70
N GLY A 159 -6.02 14.95 26.87
CA GLY A 159 -6.24 16.29 26.34
C GLY A 159 -5.26 16.65 25.21
N THR A 160 -5.30 17.91 24.80
CA THR A 160 -4.50 18.45 23.69
C THR A 160 -3.17 18.99 24.20
N ILE A 161 -2.31 18.10 24.72
CA ILE A 161 -0.99 18.41 25.26
C ILE A 161 0.07 17.71 24.41
N ASP A 162 1.17 18.41 24.12
CA ASP A 162 2.35 17.83 23.49
C ASP A 162 3.25 17.16 24.53
N TYR A 163 3.32 15.83 24.48
CA TYR A 163 4.13 14.96 25.32
C TYR A 163 5.45 14.52 24.65
N GLU A 164 5.78 15.05 23.47
CA GLU A 164 7.04 14.77 22.78
C GLU A 164 8.00 15.96 22.86
N SER A 165 7.52 17.20 22.69
CA SER A 165 8.36 18.39 22.95
C SER A 165 8.72 18.53 24.44
N ALA A 166 8.05 17.79 25.32
CA ALA A 166 8.50 17.63 26.69
C ALA A 166 9.91 17.01 26.76
N ASP A 167 10.37 16.22 25.79
CA ASP A 167 11.70 15.55 25.79
C ASP A 167 12.90 16.51 25.67
N THR A 168 12.72 17.84 25.54
CA THR A 168 13.81 18.84 25.64
C THR A 168 14.03 19.28 27.10
N GLN A 169 15.10 18.77 27.73
CA GLN A 169 15.60 19.08 29.10
C GLN A 169 14.63 18.95 30.30
N GLU A 170 13.31 18.97 30.09
CA GLU A 170 12.26 18.80 31.10
C GLU A 170 11.49 17.46 30.94
N GLY A 171 11.90 16.62 29.98
CA GLY A 171 11.21 15.36 29.62
C GLY A 171 11.36 14.23 30.63
N ALA A 172 12.24 14.44 31.60
CA ALA A 172 12.38 13.55 32.74
C ALA A 172 11.18 13.64 33.72
N PHE A 173 10.24 14.57 33.53
CA PHE A 173 9.13 14.81 34.48
C PHE A 173 7.77 14.23 34.08
N MET A 174 7.70 13.33 33.10
CA MET A 174 6.48 12.53 32.93
C MET A 174 6.34 11.53 34.08
N SER A 175 5.30 11.71 34.89
CA SER A 175 4.94 10.73 35.92
C SER A 175 4.66 9.36 35.29
N ASP A 176 4.96 8.28 36.01
CA ASP A 176 4.66 6.92 35.54
C ASP A 176 3.16 6.73 35.31
N ALA A 177 2.31 7.41 36.09
CA ALA A 177 0.87 7.44 35.84
C ALA A 177 0.50 8.04 34.47
N THR A 178 1.22 9.07 34.01
CA THR A 178 1.01 9.65 32.67
C THR A 178 1.50 8.69 31.59
N LYS A 179 2.67 8.04 31.77
CA LYS A 179 3.20 7.05 30.82
C LYS A 179 2.22 5.89 30.65
N SER A 180 1.72 5.32 31.74
CA SER A 180 0.73 4.23 31.69
C SER A 180 -0.57 4.66 31.01
N LYS A 181 -1.02 5.91 31.20
CA LYS A 181 -2.19 6.44 30.48
C LYS A 181 -1.95 6.56 28.98
N ILE A 182 -0.76 7.01 28.56
CA ILE A 182 -0.39 7.09 27.14
C ILE A 182 -0.38 5.70 26.53
N GLU A 183 0.26 4.73 27.17
CA GLU A 183 0.30 3.34 26.69
C GLU A 183 -1.10 2.74 26.57
N ALA A 184 -1.96 2.95 27.58
CA ALA A 184 -3.35 2.49 27.54
C ALA A 184 -4.14 3.11 26.38
N GLU A 185 -3.95 4.40 26.09
CA GLU A 185 -4.63 5.06 24.97
C GLU A 185 -4.10 4.60 23.60
N VAL A 186 -2.80 4.35 23.48
CA VAL A 186 -2.20 3.77 22.26
C VAL A 186 -2.79 2.39 22.01
N GLN A 187 -2.80 1.53 23.03
CA GLN A 187 -3.39 0.20 22.96
C GLN A 187 -4.86 0.27 22.55
N ARG A 188 -5.65 1.15 23.21
CA ARG A 188 -7.07 1.36 22.89
C ARG A 188 -7.28 1.77 21.43
N LEU A 189 -6.47 2.67 20.89
CA LEU A 189 -6.58 3.11 19.49
C LEU A 189 -6.30 1.96 18.51
N VAL A 190 -5.26 1.17 18.76
CA VAL A 190 -4.89 0.04 17.91
C VAL A 190 -5.94 -1.07 18.00
N ASP A 191 -6.43 -1.40 19.20
CA ASP A 191 -7.45 -2.44 19.40
C ASP A 191 -8.80 -2.07 18.79
N THR A 192 -9.19 -0.79 18.90
CA THR A 192 -10.40 -0.29 18.25
C THR A 192 -10.26 -0.40 16.73
N ALA A 193 -9.14 0.06 16.16
CA ALA A 193 -8.90 -0.03 14.73
C ALA A 193 -8.87 -1.48 14.23
N TYR A 194 -8.26 -2.39 15.00
CA TYR A 194 -8.21 -3.81 14.71
C TYR A 194 -9.63 -4.41 14.69
N THR A 195 -10.43 -4.14 15.72
CA THR A 195 -11.80 -4.65 15.86
C THR A 195 -12.69 -4.14 14.72
N ASP A 196 -12.65 -2.84 14.45
CA ASP A 196 -13.45 -2.22 13.39
C ASP A 196 -13.04 -2.75 11.99
N ALA A 197 -11.74 -2.91 11.73
CA ALA A 197 -11.23 -3.46 10.48
C ALA A 197 -11.60 -4.95 10.32
N LYS A 198 -11.58 -5.73 11.42
CA LYS A 198 -11.99 -7.13 11.43
C LYS A 198 -13.47 -7.31 11.13
N GLN A 199 -14.32 -6.47 11.72
CA GLN A 199 -15.74 -6.45 11.37
C GLN A 199 -15.92 -6.14 9.88
N LEU A 200 -15.25 -5.09 9.38
CA LEU A 200 -15.36 -4.65 7.99
C LEU A 200 -14.94 -5.75 6.99
N LEU A 201 -13.82 -6.43 7.25
CA LEU A 201 -13.33 -7.52 6.39
C LEU A 201 -14.21 -8.77 6.48
N THR A 202 -14.75 -9.08 7.67
CA THR A 202 -15.64 -10.23 7.86
C THR A 202 -16.97 -10.04 7.12
N GLU A 203 -17.57 -8.85 7.24
CA GLU A 203 -18.81 -8.50 6.54
C GLU A 203 -18.64 -8.50 5.01
N ASN A 204 -17.43 -8.20 4.51
CA ASN A 204 -17.10 -8.12 3.09
C ASN A 204 -16.19 -9.27 2.62
N ARG A 205 -16.30 -10.45 3.26
CA ARG A 205 -15.44 -11.62 2.97
C ARG A 205 -15.42 -12.03 1.50
N SER A 206 -16.57 -12.00 0.82
CA SER A 206 -16.66 -12.37 -0.60
C SER A 206 -15.88 -11.42 -1.51
N GLN A 207 -15.85 -10.12 -1.18
CA GLN A 207 -15.04 -9.13 -1.89
C GLN A 207 -13.55 -9.34 -1.63
N LEU A 208 -13.16 -9.67 -0.39
CA LEU A 208 -11.78 -10.01 -0.04
C LEU A 208 -11.29 -11.20 -0.86
N ASP A 209 -12.08 -12.28 -0.88
CA ASP A 209 -11.76 -13.48 -1.66
C ASP A 209 -11.64 -13.14 -3.15
N THR A 210 -12.54 -12.29 -3.69
CA THR A 210 -12.50 -11.86 -5.10
C THR A 210 -11.23 -11.09 -5.45
N ILE A 211 -10.81 -10.16 -4.57
CA ILE A 211 -9.57 -9.41 -4.76
C ILE A 211 -8.36 -10.34 -4.68
N ALA A 212 -8.29 -11.20 -3.67
CA ALA A 212 -7.17 -12.11 -3.49
C ALA A 212 -6.99 -13.07 -4.68
N HIS A 213 -8.08 -13.68 -5.17
CA HIS A 213 -8.03 -14.52 -6.37
C HIS A 213 -7.61 -13.73 -7.62
N SER A 214 -8.06 -12.48 -7.73
CA SER A 214 -7.65 -11.61 -8.84
C SER A 214 -6.17 -11.24 -8.75
N LEU A 215 -5.64 -10.97 -7.56
CA LEU A 215 -4.21 -10.75 -7.33
C LEU A 215 -3.39 -12.00 -7.66
N LEU A 216 -3.88 -13.20 -7.34
CA LEU A 216 -3.20 -14.45 -7.75
C LEU A 216 -3.16 -14.63 -9.27
N LYS A 217 -4.22 -14.21 -9.98
CA LYS A 217 -4.31 -14.32 -11.44
C LYS A 217 -3.49 -13.27 -12.18
N TYR A 218 -3.52 -12.02 -11.72
CA TYR A 218 -2.94 -10.88 -12.45
C TYR A 218 -1.65 -10.33 -11.83
N GLU A 219 -1.31 -10.76 -10.61
CA GLU A 219 -0.16 -10.37 -9.78
C GLU A 219 -0.10 -8.88 -9.37
N THR A 220 -0.70 -7.99 -10.16
CA THR A 220 -0.80 -6.56 -9.92
C THR A 220 -2.15 -6.05 -10.41
N LEU A 221 -2.81 -5.24 -9.58
CA LEU A 221 -4.07 -4.58 -9.90
C LEU A 221 -3.97 -3.08 -9.63
N SER A 222 -4.53 -2.25 -10.51
CA SER A 222 -4.69 -0.82 -10.29
C SER A 222 -5.88 -0.52 -9.38
N GLY A 223 -5.91 0.69 -8.81
CA GLY A 223 -7.03 1.18 -8.03
C GLY A 223 -8.38 1.08 -8.75
N ASP A 224 -8.40 1.44 -10.03
CA ASP A 224 -9.62 1.38 -10.85
C ASP A 224 -10.10 -0.05 -11.07
N GLN A 225 -9.17 -0.98 -11.28
CA GLN A 225 -9.49 -2.41 -11.41
C GLN A 225 -10.03 -2.97 -10.10
N LEU A 226 -9.43 -2.62 -8.96
CA LEU A 226 -9.95 -3.02 -7.66
C LEU A 226 -11.37 -2.48 -7.44
N LYS A 227 -11.62 -1.19 -7.74
CA LYS A 227 -12.96 -0.60 -7.67
C LYS A 227 -13.96 -1.30 -8.60
N ALA A 228 -13.52 -1.74 -9.79
CA ALA A 228 -14.34 -2.53 -10.71
C ALA A 228 -14.72 -3.90 -10.14
N LEU A 229 -13.76 -4.60 -9.54
CA LEU A 229 -14.02 -5.86 -8.84
C LEU A 229 -15.04 -5.71 -7.71
N LEU A 230 -14.96 -4.62 -6.93
CA LEU A 230 -15.92 -4.33 -5.86
C LEU A 230 -17.36 -4.15 -6.37
N ARG A 231 -17.54 -3.67 -7.60
CA ARG A 231 -18.85 -3.50 -8.25
C ARG A 231 -19.35 -4.78 -8.93
N GLY A 232 -18.51 -5.81 -9.03
CA GLY A 232 -18.82 -7.03 -9.77
C GLY A 232 -18.56 -6.94 -11.28
N ASP A 233 -17.84 -5.90 -11.73
CA ASP A 233 -17.48 -5.76 -13.13
C ASP A 233 -16.38 -6.78 -13.51
N PRO A 234 -16.50 -7.50 -14.64
CA PRO A 234 -15.46 -8.43 -15.07
C PRO A 234 -14.19 -7.67 -15.49
N LEU A 235 -13.03 -8.17 -15.03
CA LEU A 235 -11.73 -7.69 -15.53
C LEU A 235 -11.41 -8.34 -16.89
N PRO A 236 -10.85 -7.60 -17.86
CA PRO A 236 -10.44 -8.18 -19.14
C PRO A 236 -9.47 -9.35 -18.97
N GLU A 237 -9.57 -10.36 -19.86
CA GLU A 237 -8.77 -11.60 -19.77
C GLU A 237 -7.27 -11.40 -19.98
N ARG A 238 -6.86 -10.30 -20.63
CA ARG A 238 -5.47 -9.89 -20.78
C ARG A 238 -5.37 -8.39 -20.58
N PHE A 239 -4.65 -7.99 -19.54
CA PHE A 239 -4.07 -6.66 -19.51
C PHE A 239 -2.76 -6.73 -20.29
N SER A 240 -2.75 -6.15 -21.50
CA SER A 240 -1.46 -5.73 -22.04
C SER A 240 -0.90 -4.74 -21.02
N THR A 241 0.28 -4.99 -20.50
CA THR A 241 1.12 -3.93 -19.98
C THR A 241 1.42 -2.97 -21.13
N GLY A 242 0.50 -2.03 -21.37
CA GLY A 242 0.62 -0.96 -22.37
C GLY A 242 1.23 -1.36 -23.72
N ALA A 243 0.61 -2.31 -24.45
CA ALA A 243 0.87 -2.45 -25.88
C ALA A 243 -0.09 -1.53 -26.63
N SER A 244 0.44 -0.44 -27.19
CA SER A 244 -0.29 0.37 -28.18
C SER A 244 -0.65 -0.48 -29.40
N PRO A 245 -1.68 -0.09 -30.17
CA PRO A 245 -2.12 -0.85 -31.33
C PRO A 245 -0.98 -0.94 -32.33
N SER A 246 -0.75 -2.13 -32.88
CA SER A 246 0.08 -2.32 -34.05
C SER A 246 -0.42 -1.42 -35.18
N THR A 247 0.30 -0.33 -35.46
CA THR A 247 0.11 0.43 -36.70
C THR A 247 0.69 -0.41 -37.83
N ASP A 248 -0.21 -1.03 -38.58
CA ASP A 248 0.08 -1.62 -39.87
C ASP A 248 0.63 -0.53 -40.82
N GLY A 249 1.49 -0.95 -41.73
CA GLY A 249 2.55 -0.13 -42.32
C GLY A 249 2.12 1.10 -43.14
N SER A 250 2.93 2.15 -43.04
CA SER A 250 3.19 3.05 -44.16
C SER A 250 4.66 3.47 -44.14
N LYS A 251 5.37 3.07 -45.20
CA LYS A 251 6.76 3.45 -45.47
C LYS A 251 6.88 4.97 -45.52
N ALA A 252 7.70 5.56 -44.66
CA ALA A 252 8.21 6.93 -44.84
C ALA A 252 9.67 6.85 -45.32
N ALA A 253 9.91 7.46 -46.48
CA ALA A 253 11.18 7.49 -47.18
C ALA A 253 12.26 8.25 -46.39
N VAL A 254 13.49 7.73 -46.46
CA VAL A 254 14.70 8.37 -45.95
C VAL A 254 15.10 9.51 -46.91
N PRO A 255 15.34 10.75 -46.45
CA PRO A 255 15.98 11.73 -47.31
C PRO A 255 17.50 11.51 -47.31
N GLU A 256 18.03 11.51 -48.53
CA GLU A 256 19.41 11.36 -48.92
C GLU A 256 20.27 12.53 -48.38
N ARG A 257 21.48 12.20 -47.89
CA ARG A 257 22.49 13.18 -47.50
C ARG A 257 22.99 13.92 -48.75
N ALA A 258 22.95 15.25 -48.74
CA ALA A 258 23.77 16.07 -49.62
C ALA A 258 25.07 16.49 -48.90
N ALA A 259 26.14 16.53 -49.70
CA ALA A 259 27.55 16.71 -49.36
C ALA A 259 27.89 18.01 -48.60
#